data_AF-A0A1Q9TV65-F1
#
_entry.id   AF-A0A1Q9TV65-F1
#
_cell.length_a   1.000
_cell.length_b   1.000
_cell.length_c   1.000
_cell.angle_alpha   90.00
_cell.angle_beta   90.00
_cell.angle_gamma   90.00
#
_symmetry.space_group_name_H-M   'P 1'
#
loop_
_entity.id
_entity.type
_entity.pdbx_description
1 polymer ?
#
loop_
_entity_poly.entity_id
_entity_poly.type
_entity_poly.pdbx_seq_one_letter_code
_entity_poly.pdbx_strand_id
1 'polypeptide(L)'
;MRTGTDVLHETDWSRLLHARGTATDAPKALAPLLDWDEAGWRGALDYLYEAVLGGGGVHPATAPAALFVAGLLDHPVADTVPPWAGPWPRTLRGVLLEFLGAAARAASTDPSDEEPGTAAEVDATRAVYAAVGRRAVLDLRAVAPALYDAVRPYLTDDDRHVRQRAVEAAGEFAFLAGLEPDLSGAADMAGTRDEGAAIVLALGRNGRDTTAYLTHADPAIRACAALAPALRGDPCATGELVSALLRGEEIESWFSVRPGAFGGPVRSSLARELRGRARVGDRADLLAVARVMVEVTEPESLAADLSPYGALFEPVDGARWRAEDLTALHREYLRVLVDSERLWERADEVSRVSRRAWEEAADQPYAPAWRRLSRGELRRFLDAHGLPQDREELRALAEE
;
A
#
# COMPACT_ATOMS: atom_id res chain seq x y z
N MET A 1 -9.01 -10.54 -28.11
CA MET A 1 -8.92 -10.65 -26.64
C MET A 1 -10.30 -11.08 -26.15
N ARG A 2 -10.39 -12.07 -25.25
CA ARG A 2 -11.68 -12.43 -24.64
C ARG A 2 -11.98 -11.40 -23.54
N THR A 3 -13.16 -10.81 -23.54
CA THR A 3 -13.56 -9.79 -22.56
C THR A 3 -14.99 -10.06 -22.09
N GLY A 4 -15.30 -9.69 -20.85
CA GLY A 4 -16.66 -9.77 -20.32
C GLY A 4 -17.16 -11.20 -20.22
N THR A 5 -18.41 -11.46 -20.65
CA THR A 5 -19.11 -12.75 -20.49
C THR A 5 -18.36 -13.95 -21.05
N ASP A 6 -17.61 -13.79 -22.14
CA ASP A 6 -16.83 -14.87 -22.74
C ASP A 6 -15.77 -15.41 -21.77
N VAL A 7 -15.14 -14.52 -20.99
CA VAL A 7 -14.14 -14.92 -19.97
C VAL A 7 -14.80 -15.74 -18.87
N LEU A 8 -16.02 -15.36 -18.47
CA LEU A 8 -16.76 -16.04 -17.41
C LEU A 8 -17.08 -17.49 -17.79
N HIS A 9 -17.45 -17.74 -19.05
CA HIS A 9 -17.89 -19.05 -19.53
C HIS A 9 -16.75 -19.93 -20.08
N GLU A 10 -15.73 -19.34 -20.69
CA GLU A 10 -14.66 -20.10 -21.36
C GLU A 10 -13.44 -20.36 -20.47
N THR A 11 -13.33 -19.69 -19.33
CA THR A 11 -12.26 -19.94 -18.36
C THR A 11 -12.56 -21.21 -17.57
N ASP A 12 -11.61 -22.15 -17.50
CA ASP A 12 -11.70 -23.32 -16.63
C ASP A 12 -11.36 -22.94 -15.18
N TRP A 13 -12.30 -22.28 -14.51
CA TRP A 13 -12.17 -21.80 -13.14
C TRP A 13 -11.87 -22.91 -12.12
N SER A 14 -12.22 -24.16 -12.45
CA SER A 14 -11.94 -25.33 -11.59
C SER A 14 -10.46 -25.64 -11.45
N ARG A 15 -9.63 -25.11 -12.35
CA ARG A 15 -8.17 -25.27 -12.35
C ARG A 15 -7.43 -24.06 -11.81
N LEU A 16 -8.14 -23.02 -11.42
CA LEU A 16 -7.57 -21.79 -10.89
C LEU A 16 -7.70 -21.74 -9.37
N LEU A 17 -6.78 -21.02 -8.75
CA LEU A 17 -6.78 -20.73 -7.32
C LEU A 17 -7.00 -19.24 -7.10
N HIS A 18 -7.62 -18.93 -5.98
CA HIS A 18 -7.73 -17.61 -5.37
C HIS A 18 -7.38 -17.74 -3.87
N ALA A 19 -7.43 -16.66 -3.09
CA ALA A 19 -6.98 -16.66 -1.69
C ALA A 19 -7.68 -17.71 -0.81
N ARG A 20 -8.93 -18.06 -1.13
CA ARG A 20 -9.76 -19.01 -0.36
C ARG A 20 -9.73 -20.46 -0.88
N GLY A 21 -8.84 -20.80 -1.81
CA GLY A 21 -8.75 -22.13 -2.43
C GLY A 21 -9.10 -22.13 -3.92
N THR A 22 -9.76 -23.19 -4.40
CA THR A 22 -10.13 -23.34 -5.82
C THR A 22 -11.24 -22.37 -6.22
N ALA A 23 -11.10 -21.72 -7.38
CA ALA A 23 -12.00 -20.68 -7.86
C ALA A 23 -13.28 -21.22 -8.55
N THR A 24 -13.75 -22.42 -8.20
CA THR A 24 -14.97 -23.01 -8.80
C THR A 24 -16.24 -22.18 -8.59
N ASP A 25 -16.24 -21.32 -7.59
CA ASP A 25 -17.33 -20.40 -7.25
C ASP A 25 -17.30 -19.09 -8.05
N ALA A 26 -16.20 -18.77 -8.75
CA ALA A 26 -16.00 -17.51 -9.46
C ALA A 26 -17.12 -17.18 -10.45
N PRO A 27 -17.59 -18.12 -11.32
CA PRO A 27 -18.67 -17.80 -12.25
C PRO A 27 -19.93 -17.31 -11.55
N LYS A 28 -20.32 -17.98 -10.46
CA LYS A 28 -21.52 -17.63 -9.70
C LYS A 28 -21.34 -16.33 -8.92
N ALA A 29 -20.14 -16.08 -8.39
CA ALA A 29 -19.85 -14.88 -7.61
C ALA A 29 -19.75 -13.62 -8.50
N LEU A 30 -19.26 -13.75 -9.73
CA LEU A 30 -19.05 -12.62 -10.65
C LEU A 30 -20.24 -12.33 -11.57
N ALA A 31 -21.08 -13.33 -11.88
CA ALA A 31 -22.26 -13.17 -12.73
C ALA A 31 -23.17 -11.99 -12.31
N PRO A 32 -23.42 -11.71 -11.01
CA PRO A 32 -24.27 -10.59 -10.61
C PRO A 32 -23.79 -9.21 -11.06
N LEU A 33 -22.53 -9.02 -11.44
CA LEU A 33 -22.03 -7.74 -12.01
C LEU A 33 -22.63 -7.41 -13.38
N LEU A 34 -23.23 -8.40 -14.06
CA LEU A 34 -23.92 -8.20 -15.34
C LEU A 34 -25.38 -7.77 -15.16
N ASP A 35 -25.94 -8.04 -13.98
CA ASP A 35 -27.33 -7.76 -13.66
C ASP A 35 -27.47 -6.39 -12.98
N TRP A 36 -28.67 -5.80 -13.00
CA TRP A 36 -28.98 -4.55 -12.30
C TRP A 36 -29.36 -4.79 -10.83
N ASP A 37 -28.74 -5.79 -10.18
CA ASP A 37 -28.99 -6.18 -8.79
C ASP A 37 -27.90 -5.68 -7.84
N GLU A 38 -28.25 -4.68 -7.03
CA GLU A 38 -27.35 -4.04 -6.08
C GLU A 38 -26.75 -5.02 -5.06
N ALA A 39 -27.58 -5.92 -4.51
CA ALA A 39 -27.12 -6.89 -3.53
C ALA A 39 -26.10 -7.85 -4.17
N GLY A 40 -26.36 -8.20 -5.43
CA GLY A 40 -25.45 -8.95 -6.29
C GLY A 40 -24.09 -8.26 -6.46
N TRP A 41 -24.07 -6.96 -6.74
CA TRP A 41 -22.81 -6.22 -6.94
C TRP A 41 -21.94 -6.18 -5.69
N ARG A 42 -22.53 -5.93 -4.52
CA ARG A 42 -21.74 -5.88 -3.28
C ARG A 42 -21.05 -7.23 -3.05
N GLY A 43 -21.80 -8.32 -3.15
CA GLY A 43 -21.24 -9.66 -3.01
C GLY A 43 -20.15 -9.98 -4.05
N ALA A 44 -20.32 -9.52 -5.29
CA ALA A 44 -19.33 -9.72 -6.34
C ALA A 44 -18.06 -8.89 -6.14
N LEU A 45 -18.18 -7.64 -5.70
CA LEU A 45 -17.02 -6.81 -5.36
C LEU A 45 -16.29 -7.33 -4.12
N ASP A 46 -17.02 -7.74 -3.08
CA ASP A 46 -16.44 -8.39 -1.91
C ASP A 46 -15.66 -9.64 -2.35
N TYR A 47 -16.20 -10.43 -3.29
CA TYR A 47 -15.48 -11.56 -3.87
C TYR A 47 -14.19 -11.13 -4.61
N LEU A 48 -14.24 -10.09 -5.43
CA LEU A 48 -13.07 -9.57 -6.14
C LEU A 48 -11.96 -9.12 -5.18
N TYR A 49 -12.27 -8.37 -4.13
CA TYR A 49 -11.24 -7.90 -3.19
C TYR A 49 -10.78 -8.99 -2.21
N GLU A 50 -11.70 -9.77 -1.66
CA GLU A 50 -11.38 -10.71 -0.58
C GLU A 50 -10.93 -12.09 -1.07
N ALA A 51 -11.46 -12.57 -2.19
CA ALA A 51 -11.08 -13.86 -2.75
C ALA A 51 -10.02 -13.69 -3.83
N VAL A 52 -10.25 -12.83 -4.82
CA VAL A 52 -9.38 -12.72 -6.00
C VAL A 52 -8.08 -11.95 -5.72
N LEU A 53 -8.10 -10.94 -4.85
CA LEU A 53 -6.92 -10.16 -4.44
C LEU A 53 -6.50 -10.39 -2.98
N GLY A 54 -7.09 -11.38 -2.30
CA GLY A 54 -7.05 -11.53 -0.83
C GLY A 54 -5.71 -11.13 -0.17
N GLY A 55 -5.77 -10.15 0.73
CA GLY A 55 -4.60 -9.63 1.44
C GLY A 55 -3.63 -8.80 0.58
N GLY A 56 -4.00 -8.41 -0.63
CA GLY A 56 -3.16 -7.64 -1.56
C GLY A 56 -2.29 -8.49 -2.49
N GLY A 57 -2.49 -9.81 -2.54
CA GLY A 57 -1.73 -10.72 -3.39
C GLY A 57 -2.41 -11.02 -4.74
N VAL A 58 -1.63 -11.58 -5.68
CA VAL A 58 -2.18 -12.11 -6.94
C VAL A 58 -2.22 -13.63 -6.97
N HIS A 59 -3.27 -14.15 -7.58
CA HIS A 59 -3.56 -15.58 -7.67
C HIS A 59 -3.87 -15.97 -9.12
N PRO A 60 -3.83 -17.28 -9.47
CA PRO A 60 -4.15 -17.73 -10.83
C PRO A 60 -5.52 -17.23 -11.36
N ALA A 61 -6.50 -16.98 -10.48
CA ALA A 61 -7.79 -16.40 -10.85
C ALA A 61 -7.77 -14.89 -11.15
N THR A 62 -6.71 -14.15 -10.77
CA THR A 62 -6.65 -12.69 -10.89
C THR A 62 -6.66 -12.20 -12.33
N ALA A 63 -5.84 -12.79 -13.21
CA ALA A 63 -5.79 -12.40 -14.63
C ALA A 63 -7.14 -12.58 -15.36
N PRO A 64 -7.83 -13.74 -15.29
CA PRO A 64 -9.15 -13.88 -15.90
C PRO A 64 -10.21 -12.98 -15.24
N ALA A 65 -10.18 -12.79 -13.92
CA ALA A 65 -11.10 -11.85 -13.27
C ALA A 65 -10.89 -10.40 -13.76
N ALA A 66 -9.63 -9.97 -13.94
CA ALA A 66 -9.33 -8.65 -14.50
C ALA A 66 -9.82 -8.50 -15.94
N LEU A 67 -9.68 -9.52 -16.80
CA LEU A 67 -10.21 -9.51 -18.17
C LEU A 67 -11.74 -9.49 -18.22
N PHE A 68 -12.41 -10.19 -17.29
CA PHE A 68 -13.85 -10.12 -17.12
C PHE A 68 -14.28 -8.68 -16.76
N VAL A 69 -13.65 -8.09 -15.73
CA VAL A 69 -13.94 -6.72 -15.28
C VAL A 69 -13.66 -5.69 -16.37
N ALA A 70 -12.56 -5.82 -17.11
CA ALA A 70 -12.24 -4.91 -18.22
C ALA A 70 -13.33 -4.91 -19.30
N GLY A 71 -13.91 -6.08 -19.61
CA GLY A 71 -15.03 -6.17 -20.54
C GLY A 71 -16.36 -5.59 -20.02
N LEU A 72 -16.49 -5.40 -18.70
CA LEU A 72 -17.64 -4.73 -18.11
C LEU A 72 -17.56 -3.21 -18.20
N LEU A 73 -16.37 -2.63 -18.44
CA LEU A 73 -16.25 -1.18 -18.52
C LEU A 73 -17.16 -0.64 -19.62
N ASP A 74 -17.17 -1.21 -20.82
CA ASP A 74 -18.06 -0.72 -21.90
C ASP A 74 -19.55 -1.11 -21.70
N HIS A 75 -19.88 -1.87 -20.64
CA HIS A 75 -21.24 -2.31 -20.40
C HIS A 75 -22.10 -1.21 -19.73
N PRO A 76 -23.37 -1.00 -20.15
CA PRO A 76 -24.23 0.05 -19.57
C PRO A 76 -24.42 -0.03 -18.04
N VAL A 77 -24.29 -1.23 -17.47
CA VAL A 77 -24.36 -1.43 -16.00
C VAL A 77 -23.29 -0.64 -15.25
N ALA A 78 -22.14 -0.38 -15.88
CA ALA A 78 -21.02 0.30 -15.27
C ALA A 78 -21.35 1.77 -14.94
N ASP A 79 -22.32 2.38 -15.64
CA ASP A 79 -22.74 3.76 -15.36
C ASP A 79 -23.68 3.86 -14.15
N THR A 80 -24.08 2.73 -13.56
CA THR A 80 -24.92 2.76 -12.37
C THR A 80 -24.16 3.32 -11.18
N VAL A 81 -24.85 4.12 -10.36
CA VAL A 81 -24.35 4.59 -9.06
C VAL A 81 -24.86 3.63 -7.98
N PRO A 82 -24.01 2.77 -7.39
CA PRO A 82 -24.42 1.95 -6.26
C PRO A 82 -24.77 2.85 -5.07
N PRO A 83 -25.79 2.53 -4.27
CA PRO A 83 -26.25 3.36 -3.15
C PRO A 83 -25.40 3.15 -1.89
N TRP A 84 -24.14 2.73 -2.05
CA TRP A 84 -23.24 2.47 -0.93
C TRP A 84 -22.72 3.77 -0.36
N ALA A 85 -22.72 3.88 0.97
CA ALA A 85 -22.15 5.02 1.65
C ALA A 85 -20.64 5.10 1.37
N GLY A 86 -20.21 6.23 0.82
CA GLY A 86 -18.82 6.57 0.56
C GLY A 86 -18.70 8.08 0.34
N PRO A 87 -17.48 8.64 0.34
CA PRO A 87 -17.30 10.09 0.25
C PRO A 87 -17.82 10.71 -1.06
N TRP A 88 -18.14 9.89 -2.07
CA TRP A 88 -18.63 10.33 -3.39
C TRP A 88 -19.63 9.31 -3.96
N PRO A 89 -20.59 9.75 -4.81
CA PRO A 89 -21.30 8.83 -5.67
C PRO A 89 -20.28 8.21 -6.64
N ARG A 90 -19.92 6.95 -6.40
CA ARG A 90 -19.02 6.19 -7.27
C ARG A 90 -19.90 5.51 -8.31
N THR A 91 -19.68 5.73 -9.60
CA THR A 91 -20.24 4.82 -10.60
C THR A 91 -19.57 3.46 -10.42
N LEU A 92 -20.27 2.38 -10.79
CA LEU A 92 -19.70 1.03 -10.78
C LEU A 92 -18.42 1.00 -11.63
N ARG A 93 -18.38 1.74 -12.75
CA ARG A 93 -17.21 1.98 -13.60
C ARG A 93 -15.99 2.45 -12.80
N GLY A 94 -16.14 3.46 -11.95
CA GLY A 94 -15.06 3.95 -11.10
C GLY A 94 -14.53 2.88 -10.14
N VAL A 95 -15.42 2.05 -9.57
CA VAL A 95 -15.06 0.97 -8.64
C VAL A 95 -14.38 -0.20 -9.37
N LEU A 96 -14.83 -0.53 -10.58
CA LEU A 96 -14.21 -1.54 -11.44
C LEU A 96 -12.80 -1.11 -11.87
N LEU A 97 -12.61 0.16 -12.23
CA LEU A 97 -11.29 0.74 -12.52
C LEU A 97 -10.37 0.71 -11.29
N GLU A 98 -10.90 0.99 -10.10
CA GLU A 98 -10.17 0.88 -8.83
C GLU A 98 -9.67 -0.56 -8.60
N PHE A 99 -10.53 -1.56 -8.82
CA PHE A 99 -10.16 -2.97 -8.72
C PHE A 99 -9.04 -3.34 -9.71
N LEU A 100 -9.17 -2.89 -10.97
CA LEU A 100 -8.17 -3.15 -12.00
C LEU A 100 -6.79 -2.57 -11.63
N GLY A 101 -6.77 -1.33 -11.13
CA GLY A 101 -5.55 -0.70 -10.62
C GLY A 101 -4.98 -1.43 -9.40
N ALA A 102 -5.83 -1.90 -8.48
CA ALA A 102 -5.40 -2.71 -7.33
C ALA A 102 -4.77 -4.04 -7.76
N ALA A 103 -5.36 -4.73 -8.74
CA ALA A 103 -4.82 -5.99 -9.27
C ALA A 103 -3.44 -5.80 -9.91
N ALA A 104 -3.26 -4.74 -10.71
CA ALA A 104 -1.97 -4.42 -11.32
C ALA A 104 -0.90 -4.07 -10.28
N ARG A 105 -1.29 -3.32 -9.24
CA ARG A 105 -0.41 -2.96 -8.12
C ARG A 105 0.01 -4.18 -7.31
N ALA A 106 -0.92 -5.07 -7.00
CA ALA A 106 -0.66 -6.33 -6.30
C ALA A 106 0.38 -7.20 -7.04
N ALA A 107 0.35 -7.21 -8.39
CA ALA A 107 1.35 -7.91 -9.20
C ALA A 107 2.71 -7.21 -9.27
N SER A 108 2.79 -5.96 -8.85
CA SER A 108 3.99 -5.13 -8.89
C SER A 108 4.74 -5.05 -7.57
N THR A 109 4.12 -5.50 -6.47
CA THR A 109 4.77 -5.63 -5.16
C THR A 109 5.75 -6.80 -5.21
N ASP A 110 7.01 -6.57 -4.83
CA ASP A 110 7.99 -7.65 -4.74
C ASP A 110 7.64 -8.52 -3.53
N PRO A 111 7.50 -9.86 -3.67
CA PRO A 111 7.37 -10.73 -2.50
C PRO A 111 8.54 -10.64 -1.52
N SER A 112 9.66 -9.99 -1.87
CA SER A 112 10.74 -9.66 -0.92
C SER A 112 10.42 -8.51 0.04
N ASP A 113 9.39 -7.70 -0.24
CA ASP A 113 8.93 -6.63 0.64
C ASP A 113 8.13 -7.18 1.85
N GLU A 114 7.72 -8.45 1.81
CA GLU A 114 7.29 -9.18 2.99
C GLU A 114 8.51 -9.59 3.82
N GLU A 115 8.56 -9.19 5.10
CA GLU A 115 9.68 -9.55 5.98
C GLU A 115 9.98 -11.05 5.87
N PRO A 116 11.20 -11.44 5.46
CA PRO A 116 11.53 -12.84 5.37
C PRO A 116 11.48 -13.41 6.79
N GLY A 117 10.44 -14.19 7.07
CA GLY A 117 10.47 -15.12 8.19
C GLY A 117 11.77 -15.92 8.10
N THR A 118 12.45 -16.08 9.24
CA THR A 118 13.77 -16.71 9.34
C THR A 118 13.93 -17.88 8.36
N ALA A 119 14.96 -17.80 7.51
CA ALA A 119 15.23 -18.67 6.35
C ALA A 119 15.34 -20.19 6.65
N ALA A 120 15.17 -20.59 7.91
CA ALA A 120 15.36 -21.97 8.37
C ALA A 120 14.18 -22.92 8.07
N GLU A 121 12.99 -22.43 7.71
CA GLU A 121 11.83 -23.30 7.42
C GLU A 121 10.94 -22.77 6.30
N VAL A 122 11.48 -22.60 5.08
CA VAL A 122 10.61 -22.58 3.89
C VAL A 122 10.28 -24.04 3.56
N ASP A 123 9.24 -24.56 4.21
CA ASP A 123 8.72 -25.89 3.86
C ASP A 123 8.27 -25.92 2.38
N ALA A 124 8.35 -27.10 1.75
CA ALA A 124 8.04 -27.34 0.34
C ALA A 124 6.68 -26.74 -0.08
N THR A 125 5.71 -26.75 0.83
CA THR A 125 4.40 -26.13 0.65
C THR A 125 4.50 -24.64 0.32
N ARG A 126 5.32 -23.87 1.06
CA ARG A 126 5.50 -22.43 0.83
C ARG A 126 6.20 -22.15 -0.50
N ALA A 127 7.15 -23.01 -0.89
CA ALA A 127 7.83 -22.90 -2.17
C ALA A 127 6.85 -23.11 -3.36
N VAL A 128 5.91 -24.06 -3.24
CA VAL A 128 4.86 -24.26 -4.25
C VAL A 128 3.95 -23.04 -4.33
N TYR A 129 3.44 -22.53 -3.20
CA TYR A 129 2.60 -21.32 -3.21
C TYR A 129 3.31 -20.11 -3.82
N ALA A 130 4.58 -19.90 -3.48
CA ALA A 130 5.38 -18.82 -4.08
C ALA A 130 5.56 -19.01 -5.60
N ALA A 131 5.77 -20.23 -6.07
CA ALA A 131 5.85 -20.52 -7.50
C ALA A 131 4.52 -20.26 -8.23
N VAL A 132 3.39 -20.64 -7.61
CA VAL A 132 2.05 -20.37 -8.13
C VAL A 132 1.76 -18.86 -8.18
N GLY A 133 2.10 -18.12 -7.11
CA GLY A 133 1.95 -16.67 -7.06
C GLY A 133 2.81 -15.98 -8.14
N ARG A 134 4.07 -16.37 -8.30
CA ARG A 134 4.92 -15.86 -9.40
C ARG A 134 4.33 -16.14 -10.77
N ARG A 135 3.72 -17.32 -10.98
CA ARG A 135 3.05 -17.63 -12.24
C ARG A 135 1.84 -16.72 -12.47
N ALA A 136 1.05 -16.45 -11.43
CA ALA A 136 -0.08 -15.52 -11.49
C ALA A 136 0.37 -14.09 -11.87
N VAL A 137 1.48 -13.59 -11.31
CA VAL A 137 2.09 -12.31 -11.71
C VAL A 137 2.42 -12.30 -13.21
N LEU A 138 3.04 -13.37 -13.72
CA LEU A 138 3.40 -13.48 -15.14
C LEU A 138 2.15 -13.52 -16.03
N ASP A 139 1.11 -14.24 -15.61
CA ASP A 139 -0.15 -14.31 -16.37
C ASP A 139 -0.85 -12.95 -16.38
N LEU A 140 -0.85 -12.19 -15.28
CA LEU A 140 -1.39 -10.83 -15.25
C LEU A 140 -0.56 -9.87 -16.12
N ARG A 141 0.77 -9.94 -16.05
CA ARG A 141 1.68 -9.17 -16.91
C ARG A 141 1.45 -9.47 -18.39
N ALA A 142 1.18 -10.73 -18.74
CA ALA A 142 0.91 -11.12 -20.12
C ALA A 142 -0.36 -10.49 -20.70
N VAL A 143 -1.35 -10.19 -19.86
CA VAL A 143 -2.60 -9.53 -20.27
C VAL A 143 -2.63 -8.02 -20.01
N ALA A 144 -1.63 -7.48 -19.32
CA ALA A 144 -1.54 -6.07 -18.94
C ALA A 144 -1.64 -5.07 -20.12
N PRO A 145 -1.03 -5.29 -21.30
CA PRO A 145 -1.23 -4.40 -22.45
C PRO A 145 -2.70 -4.30 -22.86
N ALA A 146 -3.40 -5.43 -22.83
CA ALA A 146 -4.79 -5.54 -23.22
C ALA A 146 -5.72 -4.85 -22.20
N LEU A 147 -5.38 -4.95 -20.91
CA LEU A 147 -6.05 -4.23 -19.83
C LEU A 147 -5.77 -2.72 -19.89
N TYR A 148 -4.54 -2.31 -20.24
CA TYR A 148 -4.20 -0.90 -20.48
C TYR A 148 -5.06 -0.30 -21.61
N ASP A 149 -5.17 -1.00 -22.74
CA ASP A 149 -6.01 -0.59 -23.86
C ASP A 149 -7.49 -0.44 -23.48
N ALA A 150 -8.00 -1.33 -22.61
CA ALA A 150 -9.38 -1.28 -22.13
C ALA A 150 -9.64 -0.10 -21.17
N VAL A 151 -8.64 0.32 -20.40
CA VAL A 151 -8.77 1.46 -19.47
C VAL A 151 -8.62 2.81 -20.19
N ARG A 152 -7.81 2.87 -21.25
CA ARG A 152 -7.44 4.12 -21.94
C ARG A 152 -8.61 5.04 -22.33
N PRO A 153 -9.77 4.57 -22.81
CA PRO A 153 -10.90 5.44 -23.15
C PRO A 153 -11.42 6.29 -21.99
N TYR A 154 -11.19 5.85 -20.75
CA TYR A 154 -11.72 6.48 -19.52
C TYR A 154 -10.79 7.54 -18.94
N LEU A 155 -9.61 7.76 -19.52
CA LEU A 155 -8.68 8.81 -19.11
C LEU A 155 -9.27 10.22 -19.30
N THR A 156 -10.23 10.36 -20.20
CA THR A 156 -10.92 11.61 -20.53
C THR A 156 -12.44 11.51 -20.31
N ASP A 157 -12.88 10.62 -19.42
CA ASP A 157 -14.30 10.52 -19.03
C ASP A 157 -14.81 11.84 -18.45
N ASP A 158 -16.10 12.15 -18.52
CA ASP A 158 -16.64 13.39 -17.94
C ASP A 158 -16.65 13.33 -16.39
N ASP A 159 -16.78 12.14 -15.82
CA ASP A 159 -16.72 11.92 -14.38
C ASP A 159 -15.26 11.94 -13.88
N ARG A 160 -14.94 12.92 -13.03
CA ARG A 160 -13.59 13.08 -12.45
C ARG A 160 -13.12 11.86 -11.65
N HIS A 161 -14.02 11.14 -10.99
CA HIS A 161 -13.66 9.94 -10.24
C HIS A 161 -13.28 8.82 -11.21
N VAL A 162 -14.03 8.66 -12.30
CA VAL A 162 -13.71 7.70 -13.36
C VAL A 162 -12.34 8.04 -13.97
N ARG A 163 -12.10 9.31 -14.33
CA ARG A 163 -10.78 9.75 -14.83
C ARG A 163 -9.66 9.45 -13.86
N GLN A 164 -9.80 9.80 -12.58
CA GLN A 164 -8.78 9.54 -11.57
C GLN A 164 -8.43 8.04 -11.50
N ARG A 165 -9.45 7.17 -11.45
CA ARG A 165 -9.23 5.71 -11.37
C ARG A 165 -8.71 5.12 -12.66
N ALA A 166 -9.09 5.68 -13.81
CA ALA A 166 -8.52 5.32 -15.09
C ALA A 166 -7.02 5.67 -15.15
N VAL A 167 -6.62 6.86 -14.68
CA VAL A 167 -5.20 7.25 -14.60
C VAL A 167 -4.41 6.31 -13.70
N GLU A 168 -4.94 5.98 -12.51
CA GLU A 168 -4.29 5.04 -11.59
C GLU A 168 -4.13 3.66 -12.23
N ALA A 169 -5.19 3.09 -12.81
CA ALA A 169 -5.15 1.77 -13.43
C ALA A 169 -4.25 1.75 -14.68
N ALA A 170 -4.33 2.77 -15.55
CA ALA A 170 -3.48 2.91 -16.72
C ALA A 170 -2.00 3.00 -16.33
N GLY A 171 -1.67 3.79 -15.30
CA GLY A 171 -0.32 3.90 -14.78
C GLY A 171 0.24 2.57 -14.27
N GLU A 172 -0.55 1.79 -13.52
CA GLU A 172 -0.12 0.49 -13.00
C GLU A 172 0.03 -0.57 -14.10
N PHE A 173 -0.90 -0.64 -15.07
CA PHE A 173 -0.77 -1.58 -16.19
C PHE A 173 0.36 -1.21 -17.13
N ALA A 174 0.58 0.08 -17.40
CA ALA A 174 1.72 0.53 -18.19
C ALA A 174 3.04 0.09 -17.52
N PHE A 175 3.16 0.29 -16.20
CA PHE A 175 4.32 -0.16 -15.44
C PHE A 175 4.50 -1.68 -15.53
N LEU A 176 3.43 -2.43 -15.29
CA LEU A 176 3.45 -3.90 -15.31
C LEU A 176 3.84 -4.45 -16.69
N ALA A 177 3.35 -3.81 -17.76
CA ALA A 177 3.57 -4.18 -19.16
C ALA A 177 4.88 -3.62 -19.77
N GLY A 178 5.54 -2.66 -19.11
CA GLY A 178 6.68 -1.93 -19.68
C GLY A 178 6.28 -1.01 -20.84
N LEU A 179 5.10 -0.39 -20.76
CA LEU A 179 4.59 0.58 -21.73
C LEU A 179 4.85 2.01 -21.25
N GLU A 180 4.87 2.95 -22.19
CA GLU A 180 4.86 4.38 -21.87
C GLU A 180 3.40 4.85 -21.80
N PRO A 181 2.89 5.29 -20.64
CA PRO A 181 1.51 5.74 -20.54
C PRO A 181 1.36 7.14 -21.16
N ASP A 182 0.40 7.29 -22.06
CA ASP A 182 -0.08 8.62 -22.50
C ASP A 182 -1.19 9.10 -21.56
N LEU A 183 -0.87 10.10 -20.74
CA LEU A 183 -1.79 10.73 -19.79
C LEU A 183 -2.11 12.18 -20.16
N SER A 184 -1.74 12.62 -21.37
CA SER A 184 -1.87 14.03 -21.78
C SER A 184 -3.32 14.53 -21.74
N GLY A 185 -4.27 13.77 -22.29
CA GLY A 185 -5.69 14.11 -22.24
C GLY A 185 -6.25 14.19 -20.81
N ALA A 186 -5.81 13.30 -19.91
CA ALA A 186 -6.20 13.37 -18.50
C ALA A 186 -5.62 14.62 -17.82
N ALA A 187 -4.38 15.00 -18.16
CA ALA A 187 -3.73 16.20 -17.65
C ALA A 187 -4.42 17.48 -18.11
N ASP A 188 -4.87 17.53 -19.37
CA ASP A 188 -5.63 18.67 -19.91
C ASP A 188 -7.00 18.85 -19.22
N MET A 189 -7.59 17.75 -18.73
CA MET A 189 -8.88 17.75 -18.04
C MET A 189 -8.79 17.85 -16.52
N ALA A 190 -7.60 17.70 -15.93
CA ALA A 190 -7.42 17.66 -14.49
C ALA A 190 -7.84 19.00 -13.85
N GLY A 191 -8.91 18.97 -13.06
CA GLY A 191 -9.47 20.16 -12.41
C GLY A 191 -9.21 20.21 -10.91
N THR A 192 -8.68 19.14 -10.33
CA THR A 192 -8.56 18.98 -8.87
C THR A 192 -7.17 18.50 -8.47
N ARG A 193 -6.83 18.71 -7.19
CA ARG A 193 -5.62 18.17 -6.56
C ARG A 193 -5.55 16.65 -6.70
N ASP A 194 -6.66 15.95 -6.48
CA ASP A 194 -6.70 14.48 -6.47
C ASP A 194 -6.36 13.92 -7.86
N GLU A 195 -6.93 14.50 -8.93
CA GLU A 195 -6.59 14.16 -10.31
C GLU A 195 -5.12 14.47 -10.63
N GLY A 196 -4.64 15.67 -10.27
CA GLY A 196 -3.25 16.06 -10.49
C GLY A 196 -2.26 15.12 -9.78
N ALA A 197 -2.57 14.72 -8.55
CA ALA A 197 -1.75 13.79 -7.78
C ALA A 197 -1.71 12.40 -8.42
N ALA A 198 -2.86 11.87 -8.85
CA ALA A 198 -2.93 10.59 -9.54
C ALA A 198 -2.08 10.59 -10.83
N ILE A 199 -2.12 11.67 -11.61
CA ILE A 199 -1.31 11.81 -12.83
C ILE A 199 0.18 11.84 -12.50
N VAL A 200 0.60 12.69 -11.56
CA VAL A 200 2.01 12.83 -11.18
C VAL A 200 2.57 11.51 -10.61
N LEU A 201 1.80 10.82 -9.77
CA LEU A 201 2.17 9.50 -9.23
C LEU A 201 2.30 8.46 -10.34
N ALA A 202 1.35 8.42 -11.29
CA ALA A 202 1.41 7.51 -12.43
C ALA A 202 2.61 7.78 -13.34
N LEU A 203 2.91 9.06 -13.63
CA LEU A 203 4.08 9.48 -14.39
C LEU A 203 5.39 9.05 -13.69
N GLY A 204 5.54 9.42 -12.42
CA GLY A 204 6.73 9.11 -11.63
C GLY A 204 6.97 7.60 -11.52
N ARG A 205 5.90 6.82 -11.26
CA ARG A 205 5.98 5.35 -11.20
C ARG A 205 6.45 4.72 -12.51
N ASN A 206 6.08 5.31 -13.65
CA ASN A 206 6.52 4.88 -14.98
C ASN A 206 7.86 5.50 -15.41
N GLY A 207 8.65 6.04 -14.46
CA GLY A 207 9.98 6.58 -14.72
C GLY A 207 10.02 7.88 -15.51
N ARG A 208 8.88 8.59 -15.63
CA ARG A 208 8.82 9.91 -16.26
C ARG A 208 9.42 10.96 -15.32
N ASP A 209 9.99 11.99 -15.92
CA ASP A 209 10.53 13.13 -15.18
C ASP A 209 9.38 13.96 -14.58
N THR A 210 9.35 14.03 -13.25
CA THR A 210 8.38 14.83 -12.48
C THR A 210 8.98 16.11 -11.91
N THR A 211 10.22 16.48 -12.28
CA THR A 211 10.95 17.65 -11.73
C THR A 211 10.15 18.95 -11.85
N ALA A 212 9.44 19.16 -12.97
CA ALA A 212 8.62 20.35 -13.19
C ALA A 212 7.50 20.52 -12.14
N TYR A 213 7.06 19.43 -11.50
CA TYR A 213 6.03 19.45 -10.46
C TYR A 213 6.59 19.74 -9.07
N LEU A 214 7.92 19.73 -8.86
CA LEU A 214 8.54 20.14 -7.59
C LEU A 214 8.36 21.63 -7.30
N THR A 215 7.96 22.44 -8.28
CA THR A 215 7.63 23.87 -8.08
C THR A 215 6.13 24.14 -8.15
N HIS A 216 5.29 23.09 -8.12
CA HIS A 216 3.85 23.26 -8.17
C HIS A 216 3.33 24.04 -6.95
N ALA A 217 2.31 24.88 -7.14
CA ALA A 217 1.77 25.71 -6.07
C ALA A 217 1.21 24.88 -4.89
N ASP A 218 0.62 23.72 -5.21
CA ASP A 218 0.05 22.80 -4.25
C ASP A 218 1.11 21.88 -3.61
N PRO A 219 1.27 21.86 -2.26
CA PRO A 219 2.24 21.02 -1.57
C PRO A 219 1.99 19.51 -1.74
N ALA A 220 0.74 19.07 -1.88
CA ALA A 220 0.44 17.66 -2.06
C ALA A 220 0.97 17.15 -3.41
N ILE A 221 0.86 17.97 -4.46
CA ILE A 221 1.40 17.67 -5.79
C ILE A 221 2.94 17.61 -5.77
N ARG A 222 3.59 18.53 -5.06
CA ARG A 222 5.06 18.49 -4.88
C ARG A 222 5.51 17.23 -4.17
N ALA A 223 4.83 16.83 -3.10
CA ALA A 223 5.12 15.59 -2.38
C ALA A 223 4.92 14.35 -3.27
N CYS A 224 3.84 14.30 -4.06
CA CYS A 224 3.60 13.24 -5.04
C CYS A 224 4.69 13.20 -6.13
N ALA A 225 5.14 14.35 -6.62
CA ALA A 225 6.23 14.44 -7.58
C ALA A 225 7.54 13.91 -7.00
N ALA A 226 7.83 14.29 -5.75
CA ALA A 226 9.02 13.89 -5.04
C ALA A 226 9.12 12.37 -4.83
N LEU A 227 7.99 11.64 -4.77
CA LEU A 227 7.96 10.18 -4.66
C LEU A 227 8.48 9.44 -5.91
N ALA A 228 8.66 10.12 -7.05
CA ALA A 228 9.14 9.48 -8.27
C ALA A 228 10.52 8.81 -8.06
N PRO A 229 10.71 7.53 -8.44
CA PRO A 229 11.99 6.83 -8.33
C PRO A 229 13.15 7.55 -9.05
N ALA A 230 12.87 8.23 -10.16
CA ALA A 230 13.85 9.00 -10.92
C ALA A 230 14.45 10.16 -10.10
N LEU A 231 13.75 10.66 -9.09
CA LEU A 231 14.17 11.79 -8.25
C LEU A 231 14.78 11.36 -6.90
N ARG A 232 15.10 10.07 -6.72
CA ARG A 232 15.71 9.58 -5.47
C ARG A 232 17.04 10.25 -5.10
N GLY A 233 17.81 10.67 -6.10
CA GLY A 233 19.06 11.38 -5.90
C GLY A 233 18.92 12.90 -5.81
N ASP A 234 17.70 13.45 -5.95
CA ASP A 234 17.45 14.88 -6.01
C ASP A 234 17.26 15.48 -4.61
N PRO A 235 18.12 16.44 -4.17
CA PRO A 235 17.97 17.11 -2.88
C PRO A 235 16.67 17.92 -2.75
N CYS A 236 16.19 18.54 -3.83
CA CYS A 236 14.93 19.29 -3.82
C CYS A 236 13.74 18.36 -3.58
N ALA A 237 13.70 17.21 -4.24
CA ALA A 237 12.66 16.20 -4.00
C ALA A 237 12.71 15.69 -2.54
N THR A 238 13.91 15.44 -2.02
CA THR A 238 14.08 15.04 -0.60
C THR A 238 13.58 16.11 0.36
N GLY A 239 13.89 17.39 0.08
CA GLY A 239 13.39 18.53 0.84
C GLY A 239 11.87 18.66 0.82
N GLU A 240 11.20 18.34 -0.30
CA GLU A 240 9.74 18.31 -0.37
C GLU A 240 9.12 17.17 0.46
N LEU A 241 9.76 15.99 0.53
CA LEU A 241 9.30 14.91 1.42
C LEU A 241 9.40 15.31 2.90
N VAL A 242 10.52 15.94 3.29
CA VAL A 242 10.71 16.47 4.66
C VAL A 242 9.67 17.55 4.96
N SER A 243 9.51 18.52 4.05
CA SER A 243 8.56 19.63 4.20
C SER A 243 7.11 19.16 4.26
N ALA A 244 6.78 18.08 3.54
CA ALA A 244 5.49 17.43 3.62
C ALA A 244 5.28 16.84 5.01
N LEU A 245 6.18 15.94 5.46
CA LEU A 245 6.05 15.22 6.73
C LEU A 245 6.02 16.14 7.96
N LEU A 246 6.71 17.29 7.91
CA LEU A 246 6.67 18.30 8.97
C LEU A 246 5.31 18.99 9.14
N ARG A 247 4.35 18.78 8.23
CA ARG A 247 2.96 19.27 8.36
C ARG A 247 2.08 18.39 9.26
N GLY A 248 2.57 17.22 9.68
CA GLY A 248 1.85 16.34 10.60
C GLY A 248 0.48 15.90 10.07
N GLU A 249 -0.58 16.13 10.85
CA GLU A 249 -1.94 15.65 10.55
C GLU A 249 -2.54 16.26 9.28
N GLU A 250 -2.09 17.45 8.86
CA GLU A 250 -2.60 18.14 7.66
C GLU A 250 -2.51 17.24 6.41
N ILE A 251 -1.45 16.42 6.33
CA ILE A 251 -1.14 15.56 5.18
C ILE A 251 -2.27 14.55 4.92
N GLU A 252 -2.91 14.03 5.97
CA GLU A 252 -3.97 13.04 5.82
C GLU A 252 -5.26 13.63 5.24
N SER A 253 -5.41 14.96 5.32
CA SER A 253 -6.55 15.70 4.78
C SER A 253 -6.31 16.24 3.36
N TRP A 254 -5.13 16.01 2.78
CA TRP A 254 -4.77 16.58 1.48
C TRP A 254 -5.70 16.13 0.36
N PHE A 255 -6.15 14.88 0.38
CA PHE A 255 -6.93 14.30 -0.69
C PHE A 255 -8.35 14.02 -0.25
N SER A 256 -9.32 14.45 -1.05
CA SER A 256 -10.72 14.08 -0.81
C SER A 256 -11.00 12.62 -1.21
N VAL A 257 -10.22 12.15 -2.18
CA VAL A 257 -10.11 10.77 -2.61
C VAL A 257 -8.62 10.43 -2.69
N ARG A 258 -8.14 9.71 -1.67
CA ARG A 258 -6.74 9.28 -1.61
C ARG A 258 -6.37 8.49 -2.88
N PRO A 259 -5.27 8.87 -3.56
CA PRO A 259 -4.76 8.11 -4.69
C PRO A 259 -4.42 6.66 -4.29
N GLY A 260 -4.78 5.69 -5.13
CA GLY A 260 -4.55 4.27 -4.85
C GLY A 260 -3.08 3.86 -4.70
N ALA A 261 -2.13 4.70 -5.15
CA ALA A 261 -0.69 4.48 -4.95
C ALA A 261 -0.27 4.52 -3.47
N PHE A 262 -1.09 5.11 -2.59
CA PHE A 262 -0.88 5.09 -1.16
C PHE A 262 -1.55 3.85 -0.55
N GLY A 263 -0.76 2.83 -0.18
CA GLY A 263 -1.25 1.60 0.46
C GLY A 263 -1.65 1.74 1.94
N GLY A 264 -1.91 2.97 2.40
CA GLY A 264 -2.12 3.32 3.81
C GLY A 264 -2.18 4.83 3.98
N PRO A 265 -1.95 5.35 5.20
CA PRO A 265 -1.80 6.78 5.44
C PRO A 265 -0.77 7.41 4.49
N VAL A 266 -1.02 8.64 4.06
CA VAL A 266 -0.15 9.33 3.08
C VAL A 266 1.25 9.49 3.68
N ARG A 267 1.31 9.88 4.96
CA ARG A 267 2.57 10.04 5.71
C ARG A 267 3.44 8.78 5.70
N SER A 268 2.86 7.58 5.81
CA SER A 268 3.62 6.32 5.85
C SER A 268 4.36 6.08 4.54
N SER A 269 3.77 6.46 3.41
CA SER A 269 4.39 6.32 2.09
C SER A 269 5.51 7.33 1.88
N LEU A 270 5.29 8.58 2.30
CA LEU A 270 6.32 9.62 2.26
C LEU A 270 7.51 9.28 3.16
N ALA A 271 7.26 8.82 4.38
CA ALA A 271 8.30 8.44 5.34
C ALA A 271 9.12 7.23 4.85
N ARG A 272 8.46 6.22 4.27
CA ARG A 272 9.14 5.07 3.65
C ARG A 272 10.08 5.49 2.53
N GLU A 273 9.64 6.38 1.65
CA GLU A 273 10.49 6.85 0.55
C GLU A 273 11.62 7.76 1.06
N LEU A 274 11.37 8.61 2.06
CA LEU A 274 12.41 9.42 2.70
C LEU A 274 13.50 8.54 3.33
N ARG A 275 13.12 7.45 4.01
CA ARG A 275 14.08 6.46 4.54
C ARG A 275 15.03 5.95 3.47
N GLY A 276 14.50 5.59 2.30
CA GLY A 276 15.31 5.04 1.19
C GLY A 276 16.33 6.03 0.64
N ARG A 277 16.19 7.32 0.94
CA ARG A 277 17.05 8.41 0.45
C ARG A 277 17.99 8.97 1.51
N ALA A 278 17.58 8.89 2.77
CA ALA A 278 18.28 9.49 3.89
C ALA A 278 19.72 8.99 4.01
N ARG A 279 20.66 9.93 4.10
CA ARG A 279 22.08 9.67 4.35
C ARG A 279 22.41 10.01 5.80
N VAL A 280 23.60 9.57 6.25
CA VAL A 280 24.13 9.87 7.58
C VAL A 280 24.19 11.39 7.87
N GLY A 281 24.36 12.23 6.84
CA GLY A 281 24.35 13.69 6.97
C GLY A 281 22.98 14.31 7.23
N ASP A 282 21.89 13.61 6.92
CA ASP A 282 20.52 14.14 6.94
C ASP A 282 19.82 13.87 8.29
N ARG A 283 20.54 13.33 9.27
CA ARG A 283 19.98 12.83 10.54
C ARG A 283 19.24 13.91 11.35
N ALA A 284 19.66 15.17 11.27
CA ALA A 284 19.02 16.27 11.98
C ALA A 284 17.61 16.56 11.43
N ASP A 285 17.46 16.56 10.10
CA ASP A 285 16.17 16.74 9.45
C ASP A 285 15.24 15.55 9.72
N LEU A 286 15.79 14.33 9.70
CA LEU A 286 15.04 13.12 10.07
C LEU A 286 14.55 13.15 11.52
N LEU A 287 15.32 13.72 12.45
CA LEU A 287 14.90 13.86 13.83
C LEU A 287 13.73 14.84 13.98
N ALA A 288 13.78 15.98 13.27
CA ALA A 288 12.67 16.93 13.27
C ALA A 288 11.38 16.28 12.73
N VAL A 289 11.50 15.52 11.65
CA VAL A 289 10.37 14.75 11.10
C VAL A 289 9.88 13.70 12.10
N ALA A 290 10.79 12.92 12.69
CA ALA A 290 10.44 11.89 13.67
C ALA A 290 9.63 12.42 14.84
N ARG A 291 9.97 13.61 15.35
CA ARG A 291 9.22 14.29 16.41
C ARG A 291 7.77 14.50 16.02
N VAL A 292 7.53 15.10 14.86
CA VAL A 292 6.18 15.33 14.33
C VAL A 292 5.46 14.00 14.12
N MET A 293 6.15 13.00 13.55
CA MET A 293 5.54 11.70 13.26
C MET A 293 5.08 10.98 14.53
N VAL A 294 5.89 10.95 15.60
CA VAL A 294 5.49 10.34 16.88
C VAL A 294 4.21 10.97 17.45
N GLU A 295 4.02 12.27 17.26
CA GLU A 295 2.82 12.99 17.70
C GLU A 295 1.56 12.63 16.90
N VAL A 296 1.70 12.34 15.60
CA VAL A 296 0.55 12.12 14.69
C VAL A 296 0.31 10.66 14.30
N THR A 297 1.25 9.78 14.63
CA THR A 297 1.18 8.36 14.27
C THR A 297 0.11 7.63 15.07
N GLU A 298 -0.87 7.10 14.36
CA GLU A 298 -1.85 6.19 14.94
C GLU A 298 -1.21 4.83 15.31
N PRO A 299 -1.69 4.17 16.38
CA PRO A 299 -1.12 2.92 16.86
C PRO A 299 -1.00 1.80 15.83
N GLU A 300 -1.97 1.72 14.91
CA GLU A 300 -2.04 0.69 13.88
C GLU A 300 -1.09 0.96 12.69
N SER A 301 -0.44 2.13 12.67
CA SER A 301 0.54 2.54 11.64
C SER A 301 1.93 2.78 12.22
N LEU A 302 2.16 2.46 13.49
CA LEU A 302 3.36 2.81 14.21
C LEU A 302 4.61 2.17 13.63
N ALA A 303 4.56 0.87 13.35
CA ALA A 303 5.68 0.19 12.72
C ALA A 303 6.00 0.81 11.35
N ALA A 304 4.98 1.10 10.54
CA ALA A 304 5.15 1.69 9.22
C ALA A 304 5.69 3.14 9.27
N ASP A 305 5.23 3.93 10.23
CA ASP A 305 5.60 5.33 10.38
C ASP A 305 6.96 5.51 11.05
N LEU A 306 7.32 4.66 12.01
CA LEU A 306 8.59 4.75 12.76
C LEU A 306 9.74 3.94 12.17
N SER A 307 9.46 2.85 11.44
CA SER A 307 10.49 2.06 10.76
C SER A 307 11.46 2.91 9.91
N PRO A 308 11.00 3.94 9.17
CA PRO A 308 11.85 4.93 8.52
C PRO A 308 12.99 5.50 9.37
N TYR A 309 12.74 5.76 10.64
CA TYR A 309 13.72 6.37 11.54
C TYR A 309 14.58 5.34 12.27
N GLY A 310 14.27 4.04 12.14
CA GLY A 310 15.13 2.95 12.56
C GLY A 310 16.53 2.99 11.91
N ALA A 311 16.66 3.64 10.74
CA ALA A 311 17.96 3.90 10.10
C ALA A 311 18.89 4.81 10.93
N LEU A 312 18.35 5.58 11.90
CA LEU A 312 19.17 6.27 12.89
C LEU A 312 19.92 5.27 13.80
N PHE A 313 19.43 4.03 13.90
CA PHE A 313 19.91 2.99 14.81
C PHE A 313 20.44 1.75 14.09
N GLU A 314 20.90 1.86 12.84
CA GLU A 314 21.60 0.75 12.15
C GLU A 314 22.96 0.48 12.83
N PRO A 315 23.12 -0.64 13.58
CA PRO A 315 24.37 -0.96 14.23
C PRO A 315 25.37 -1.50 13.19
N VAL A 316 26.65 -1.16 13.34
CA VAL A 316 27.70 -1.56 12.39
C VAL A 316 27.89 -3.09 12.33
N ASP A 317 27.51 -3.84 13.39
CA ASP A 317 27.75 -5.29 13.49
C ASP A 317 26.60 -6.08 14.16
N GLY A 318 25.34 -5.63 14.07
CA GLY A 318 24.19 -6.39 14.60
C GLY A 318 24.17 -6.57 16.14
N ALA A 319 25.01 -5.84 16.87
CA ALA A 319 25.06 -5.85 18.33
C ALA A 319 23.93 -4.98 18.94
N ARG A 320 23.53 -5.31 20.18
CA ARG A 320 22.67 -4.43 21.00
C ARG A 320 23.41 -3.12 21.29
N TRP A 321 22.72 -2.00 21.16
CA TRP A 321 23.26 -0.67 21.45
C TRP A 321 23.67 -0.56 22.92
N ARG A 322 24.87 -0.04 23.18
CA ARG A 322 25.30 0.43 24.51
C ARG A 322 25.18 1.95 24.57
N ALA A 323 25.08 2.52 25.77
CA ALA A 323 25.02 3.98 25.95
C ALA A 323 26.23 4.69 25.32
N GLU A 324 27.39 4.04 25.36
CA GLU A 324 28.66 4.48 24.76
C GLU A 324 28.58 4.65 23.24
N ASP A 325 27.73 3.87 22.57
CA ASP A 325 27.57 3.86 21.11
C ASP A 325 26.62 4.95 20.62
N LEU A 326 25.81 5.52 21.52
CA LEU A 326 24.79 6.50 21.17
C LEU A 326 25.41 7.88 20.93
N THR A 327 24.95 8.55 19.88
CA THR A 327 25.25 9.97 19.66
C THR A 327 24.26 10.84 20.43
N ALA A 328 24.52 12.15 20.53
CA ALA A 328 23.54 13.10 21.08
C ALA A 328 22.20 13.03 20.33
N LEU A 329 22.25 12.83 19.01
CA LEU A 329 21.08 12.71 18.15
C LEU A 329 20.28 11.43 18.42
N HIS A 330 20.97 10.30 18.64
CA HIS A 330 20.29 9.05 19.00
C HIS A 330 19.56 9.20 20.34
N ARG A 331 20.23 9.78 21.35
CA ARG A 331 19.60 10.07 22.65
C ARG A 331 18.40 10.97 22.51
N GLU A 332 18.51 11.99 21.67
CA GLU A 332 17.41 12.93 21.43
C GLU A 332 16.19 12.24 20.81
N TYR A 333 16.40 11.36 19.83
CA TYR A 333 15.31 10.53 19.28
C TYR A 333 14.72 9.58 20.34
N LEU A 334 15.56 8.93 21.15
CA LEU A 334 15.07 8.05 22.21
C LEU A 334 14.19 8.80 23.20
N ARG A 335 14.54 10.05 23.56
CA ARG A 335 13.70 10.91 24.40
C ARG A 335 12.32 11.16 23.79
N VAL A 336 12.25 11.41 22.48
CA VAL A 336 10.97 11.56 21.77
C VAL A 336 10.08 10.32 21.96
N LEU A 337 10.65 9.13 21.83
CA LEU A 337 9.91 7.88 22.06
C LEU A 337 9.52 7.67 23.52
N VAL A 338 10.42 7.96 24.45
CA VAL A 338 10.20 7.80 25.90
C VAL A 338 9.14 8.76 26.42
N ASP A 339 9.12 10.00 25.93
CA ASP A 339 8.25 11.07 26.42
C ASP A 339 6.81 10.93 25.89
N SER A 340 6.61 10.18 24.81
CA SER A 340 5.26 9.98 24.25
C SER A 340 4.45 8.95 25.04
N GLU A 341 3.68 9.41 26.02
CA GLU A 341 2.79 8.56 26.83
C GLU A 341 1.83 7.73 25.98
N ARG A 342 1.26 8.33 24.93
CA ARG A 342 0.33 7.68 23.99
C ARG A 342 0.92 6.41 23.38
N LEU A 343 2.21 6.43 23.01
CA LEU A 343 2.87 5.25 22.43
C LEU A 343 2.98 4.11 23.43
N TRP A 344 3.31 4.42 24.68
CA TRP A 344 3.52 3.43 25.73
C TRP A 344 2.20 2.85 26.27
N GLU A 345 1.19 3.70 26.53
CA GLU A 345 -0.14 3.25 26.99
C GLU A 345 -0.73 2.20 26.04
N ARG A 346 -0.59 2.44 24.74
CA ARG A 346 -1.12 1.58 23.70
C ARG A 346 -0.28 0.33 23.47
N ALA A 347 1.04 0.43 23.53
CA ALA A 347 1.92 -0.74 23.53
C ALA A 347 1.57 -1.70 24.68
N ASP A 348 1.24 -1.15 25.85
CA ASP A 348 0.78 -1.92 27.01
C ASP A 348 -0.63 -2.47 26.86
N GLU A 349 -1.56 -1.72 26.25
CA GLU A 349 -2.90 -2.23 25.92
C GLU A 349 -2.84 -3.41 24.94
N VAL A 350 -2.12 -3.30 23.82
CA VAL A 350 -1.98 -4.38 22.83
C VAL A 350 -1.32 -5.61 23.47
N SER A 351 -0.30 -5.40 24.30
CA SER A 351 0.32 -6.50 25.06
C SER A 351 -0.66 -7.14 26.06
N ARG A 352 -1.54 -6.38 26.71
CA ARG A 352 -2.59 -6.93 27.60
C ARG A 352 -3.65 -7.72 26.82
N VAL A 353 -4.16 -7.18 25.72
CA VAL A 353 -5.16 -7.86 24.86
C VAL A 353 -4.58 -9.16 24.31
N SER A 354 -3.34 -9.11 23.80
CA SER A 354 -2.64 -10.28 23.26
C SER A 354 -2.40 -11.34 24.35
N ARG A 355 -2.03 -10.92 25.57
CA ARG A 355 -1.85 -11.82 26.71
C ARG A 355 -3.16 -12.50 27.10
N ARG A 356 -4.26 -11.74 27.16
CA ARG A 356 -5.59 -12.27 27.47
C ARG A 356 -6.06 -13.27 26.42
N ALA A 357 -5.92 -12.94 25.14
CA ALA A 357 -6.26 -13.86 24.05
C ALA A 357 -5.40 -15.15 24.11
N TRP A 358 -4.13 -15.03 24.53
CA TRP A 358 -3.26 -16.17 24.75
C TRP A 358 -3.72 -17.04 25.92
N GLU A 359 -4.06 -16.44 27.07
CA GLU A 359 -4.59 -17.14 28.23
C GLU A 359 -5.92 -17.85 27.91
N GLU A 360 -6.81 -17.22 27.13
CA GLU A 360 -8.10 -17.80 26.70
C GLU A 360 -7.95 -18.95 25.67
N ALA A 361 -6.85 -18.96 24.90
CA ALA A 361 -6.59 -19.97 23.87
C ALA A 361 -5.57 -21.04 24.27
N ALA A 362 -4.94 -20.94 25.44
CA ALA A 362 -3.90 -21.85 25.92
C ALA A 362 -4.35 -23.32 26.03
N ASP A 363 -5.65 -23.55 26.25
CA ASP A 363 -6.24 -24.89 26.39
C ASP A 363 -6.77 -25.49 25.06
N GLN A 364 -6.63 -24.80 23.92
CA GLN A 364 -7.13 -25.31 22.64
C GLN A 364 -6.09 -26.18 21.90
N PRO A 365 -6.45 -27.40 21.45
CA PRO A 365 -5.52 -28.36 20.85
C PRO A 365 -4.96 -27.94 19.47
N TYR A 366 -5.50 -26.89 18.88
CA TYR A 366 -5.02 -26.27 17.64
C TYR A 366 -4.90 -24.76 17.84
N ALA A 367 -3.91 -24.31 18.61
CA ALA A 367 -3.53 -22.90 18.61
C ALA A 367 -2.81 -22.57 17.28
N PRO A 368 -3.40 -21.79 16.33
CA PRO A 368 -2.71 -21.38 15.12
C PRO A 368 -1.39 -20.62 15.38
N ALA A 369 -0.64 -20.34 14.30
CA ALA A 369 0.67 -19.70 14.31
C ALA A 369 0.74 -18.25 14.89
N TRP A 370 -0.30 -17.79 15.61
CA TRP A 370 -0.35 -16.51 16.33
C TRP A 370 0.62 -16.41 17.52
N ARG A 371 1.45 -17.44 17.77
CA ARG A 371 2.55 -17.41 18.76
C ARG A 371 3.50 -16.21 18.63
N ARG A 372 3.49 -15.48 17.50
CA ARG A 372 4.31 -14.28 17.24
C ARG A 372 3.59 -12.93 17.41
N LEU A 373 2.29 -12.90 17.70
CA LEU A 373 1.52 -11.64 17.74
C LEU A 373 1.64 -10.81 19.05
N SER A 374 2.51 -11.17 19.98
CA SER A 374 2.41 -10.68 21.38
C SER A 374 3.21 -9.41 21.75
N ARG A 375 3.87 -8.75 20.80
CA ARG A 375 4.60 -7.49 21.07
C ARG A 375 3.94 -6.34 20.30
N GLY A 376 3.45 -5.33 21.02
CA GLY A 376 2.96 -4.08 20.42
C GLY A 376 4.01 -3.52 19.44
N GLU A 377 3.58 -2.81 18.41
CA GLU A 377 4.44 -2.35 17.30
C GLU A 377 5.69 -1.61 17.79
N LEU A 378 5.58 -0.83 18.86
CA LEU A 378 6.72 -0.14 19.49
C LEU A 378 7.77 -1.13 20.00
N ARG A 379 7.36 -2.16 20.74
CA ARG A 379 8.28 -3.17 21.28
C ARG A 379 8.94 -3.99 20.17
N ARG A 380 8.23 -4.25 19.06
CA ARG A 380 8.81 -4.89 17.87
C ARG A 380 9.85 -4.01 17.20
N PHE A 381 9.55 -2.72 17.02
CA PHE A 381 10.51 -1.74 16.53
C PHE A 381 11.77 -1.69 17.41
N LEU A 382 11.60 -1.56 18.73
CA LEU A 382 12.73 -1.53 19.68
C LEU A 382 13.57 -2.81 19.60
N ASP A 383 12.93 -3.99 19.56
CA ASP A 383 13.61 -5.29 19.42
C ASP A 383 14.41 -5.40 18.12
N ALA A 384 13.80 -5.00 16.99
CA ALA A 384 14.41 -5.04 15.66
C ALA A 384 15.67 -4.16 15.58
N HIS A 385 15.74 -3.12 16.40
CA HIS A 385 16.89 -2.22 16.50
C HIS A 385 17.78 -2.48 17.71
N GLY A 386 17.58 -3.59 18.44
CA GLY A 386 18.41 -3.96 19.60
C GLY A 386 18.32 -2.98 20.78
N LEU A 387 17.22 -2.24 20.88
CA LEU A 387 16.93 -1.29 21.95
C LEU A 387 16.12 -1.95 23.09
N PRO A 388 16.20 -1.43 24.33
CA PRO A 388 15.36 -1.88 25.44
C PRO A 388 13.87 -1.78 25.13
N GLN A 389 13.08 -2.78 25.55
CA GLN A 389 11.62 -2.81 25.38
C GLN A 389 10.85 -2.20 26.56
N ASP A 390 11.56 -1.96 27.67
CA ASP A 390 11.04 -1.30 28.86
C ASP A 390 11.25 0.21 28.79
N ARG A 391 10.26 0.98 29.24
CA ARG A 391 10.29 2.45 29.15
C ARG A 391 11.37 3.05 30.03
N GLU A 392 11.58 2.51 31.23
CA GLU A 392 12.57 3.03 32.18
C GLU A 392 13.99 2.65 31.73
N GLU A 393 14.19 1.44 31.21
CA GLU A 393 15.47 1.06 30.60
C GLU A 393 15.79 1.94 29.37
N LEU A 394 14.79 2.24 28.53
CA LEU A 394 14.97 3.12 27.38
C LEU A 394 15.24 4.58 27.81
N ARG A 395 14.61 5.04 28.90
CA ARG A 395 14.85 6.36 29.49
C ARG A 395 16.27 6.48 30.03
N ALA A 396 16.73 5.50 30.80
CA ALA A 396 18.10 5.47 31.30
C ALA A 396 19.11 5.55 30.14
N LEU A 397 18.89 4.77 29.10
CA LEU A 397 19.73 4.78 27.89
C LEU A 397 19.72 6.14 27.15
N ALA A 398 18.64 6.91 27.26
CA ALA A 398 18.52 8.24 26.65
C ALA A 398 19.14 9.37 27.50
N GLU A 399 19.38 9.13 28.78
CA GLU A 399 19.88 10.12 29.76
C GLU A 399 21.40 9.99 30.04
N GLU A 400 21.96 8.77 29.96
CA GLU A 400 23.41 8.47 30.03
C GLU A 400 24.18 9.01 28.82
#